data_AF-A0A8H5PDU1-F1
#
_entry.id   AF-A0A8H5PDU1-F1
#
_cell.length_a   1.000
_cell.length_b   1.000
_cell.length_c   1.000
_cell.angle_alpha   90.00
_cell.angle_beta   90.00
_cell.angle_gamma   90.00
#
_symmetry.space_group_name_H-M   'P 1'
#
loop_
_entity.id
_entity.type
_entity.pdbx_description
1 polymer ?
#
loop_
_entity_poly.entity_id
_entity_poly.type
_entity_poly.pdbx_seq_one_letter_code
_entity_poly.pdbx_strand_id
1 'polypeptide(L)'
;MHASYFSYTLSRPYPYVWFTPVVLVGGLIATALIAFLSVATQGYETISMATANPNTTSENRNPFSDWPSFLTANTKSLCATTTIPIGTEFYTNNTALKYTVTKIWRGDNPKEPDTLPGSLPYLNNPFQSCAVNGITIEFEGIDRSASQIALQQWGAKLRASLSCEVDTSGGTTTVNITTTYDVNGIDNDGSTAFPGRNDTAKASLWWGESLLAWYSIALTNDMHVANEKFFRGENDTDVPPIYKGHISFTKRKAVVSSVQDIKALYFFQVSCFFVPFSNNGVSPNVYYCSREKMKNTHLIEKLSKADDSDQLMPLPDIWISADNLAKSFFFTILADLGQTDFGPNILDNIELLTHSTKEYEVIRNRTPIWGDNLRVNTTEGLAHHAFSPKDSSRKNLGIQPSVISTTFLC
;
A
#
# COMPACT_ATOMS: atom_id res chain seq x y z
N MET A 1 -104.22 3.65 0.76
CA MET A 1 -103.12 3.83 1.74
C MET A 1 -101.82 3.78 0.93
N HIS A 2 -100.90 4.72 0.89
CA HIS A 2 -100.77 6.09 1.42
C HIS A 2 -100.43 7.00 0.24
N ALA A 3 -101.09 8.16 0.16
CA ALA A 3 -100.63 9.24 -0.71
C ALA A 3 -99.44 9.92 -0.02
N SER A 4 -98.29 9.94 -0.69
CA SER A 4 -97.26 10.93 -0.40
C SER A 4 -97.67 12.22 -1.12
N TYR A 5 -98.12 13.21 -0.35
CA TYR A 5 -98.56 14.54 -0.77
C TYR A 5 -97.44 15.59 -0.61
N PHE A 6 -96.19 15.19 -0.75
CA PHE A 6 -95.07 16.15 -0.76
C PHE A 6 -94.52 16.28 -2.18
N SER A 7 -95.04 17.24 -2.94
CA SER A 7 -94.28 17.82 -4.05
C SER A 7 -93.54 19.06 -3.55
N TYR A 8 -92.23 18.99 -3.47
CA TYR A 8 -91.41 20.19 -3.28
C TYR A 8 -91.34 20.95 -4.61
N THR A 9 -92.09 22.05 -4.74
CA THR A 9 -91.88 23.05 -5.81
C THR A 9 -90.87 24.10 -5.35
N LEU A 10 -89.64 23.65 -5.13
CA LEU A 10 -88.47 24.51 -5.06
C LEU A 10 -87.25 23.66 -5.42
N SER A 11 -87.22 23.13 -6.65
CA SER A 11 -85.92 22.93 -7.29
C SER A 11 -85.40 24.32 -7.64
N ARG A 12 -84.76 24.99 -6.69
CA ARG A 12 -83.85 26.06 -7.10
C ARG A 12 -82.86 25.37 -8.05
N PRO A 13 -82.80 25.73 -9.34
CA PRO A 13 -81.79 25.17 -10.22
C PRO A 13 -80.46 25.43 -9.54
N TYR A 14 -79.67 24.37 -9.38
CA TYR A 14 -78.39 24.44 -8.72
C TYR A 14 -77.62 25.64 -9.31
N PRO A 15 -77.38 26.71 -8.53
CA PRO A 15 -77.05 28.03 -9.11
C PRO A 15 -75.70 28.02 -9.83
N TYR A 16 -74.90 26.98 -9.61
CA TYR A 16 -73.56 26.82 -10.17
C TYR A 16 -73.47 25.50 -10.94
N VAL A 17 -74.14 25.40 -12.10
CA VAL A 17 -74.09 24.21 -12.98
C VAL A 17 -72.66 23.80 -13.35
N TRP A 18 -71.70 24.74 -13.29
CA TRP A 18 -70.27 24.51 -13.49
C TRP A 18 -69.56 23.86 -12.29
N PHE A 19 -70.11 23.93 -11.09
CA PHE A 19 -69.44 23.47 -9.87
C PHE A 19 -69.37 21.94 -9.81
N THR A 20 -70.42 21.23 -10.21
CA THR A 20 -70.43 19.75 -10.26
C THR A 20 -69.35 19.17 -11.17
N PRO A 21 -69.18 19.62 -12.44
CA PRO A 21 -68.09 19.16 -13.27
C PRO A 21 -66.72 19.62 -12.76
N VAL A 22 -66.60 20.82 -12.16
CA VAL A 22 -65.34 21.27 -11.54
C VAL A 22 -64.95 20.41 -10.34
N VAL A 23 -65.90 19.98 -9.51
CA VAL A 23 -65.62 19.09 -8.38
C VAL A 23 -65.23 17.70 -8.85
N LEU A 24 -65.88 17.17 -9.90
CA LEU A 24 -65.52 15.87 -10.47
C LEU A 24 -64.13 15.88 -11.12
N VAL A 25 -63.85 16.88 -11.96
CA VAL A 25 -62.56 17.02 -12.64
C VAL A 25 -61.46 17.39 -11.65
N GLY A 26 -61.72 18.34 -10.75
CA GLY A 26 -60.78 18.72 -9.69
C GLY A 26 -60.51 17.58 -8.72
N GLY A 27 -61.53 16.79 -8.37
CA GLY A 27 -61.38 15.57 -7.59
C GLY A 27 -60.51 14.54 -8.28
N LEU A 28 -60.73 14.28 -9.57
CA LEU A 28 -59.88 13.38 -10.39
C LEU A 28 -58.42 13.83 -10.42
N ILE A 29 -58.18 15.12 -10.66
CA ILE A 29 -56.83 15.71 -10.69
C ILE A 29 -56.18 15.60 -9.31
N ALA A 30 -56.90 15.94 -8.24
CA ALA A 30 -56.39 15.84 -6.88
C ALA A 30 -56.06 14.39 -6.50
N THR A 31 -56.90 13.44 -6.88
CA THR A 31 -56.67 12.01 -6.63
C THR A 31 -55.43 11.52 -7.38
N ALA A 32 -55.27 11.91 -8.64
CA ALA A 32 -54.09 11.58 -9.44
C ALA A 32 -52.80 12.18 -8.85
N LEU A 33 -52.84 13.45 -8.40
CA LEU A 33 -51.71 14.12 -7.76
C LEU A 33 -51.32 13.46 -6.44
N ILE A 34 -52.29 13.16 -5.57
CA ILE A 34 -52.05 12.50 -4.28
C ILE A 34 -51.49 11.09 -4.50
N ALA A 35 -52.04 10.34 -5.46
CA ALA A 35 -51.52 9.02 -5.80
C ALA A 35 -50.06 9.09 -6.28
N PHE A 36 -49.73 10.06 -7.14
CA PHE A 36 -48.36 10.27 -7.61
C PHE A 36 -47.41 10.65 -6.47
N LEU A 37 -47.84 11.56 -5.58
CA LEU A 37 -47.08 11.95 -4.38
C LEU A 37 -46.84 10.76 -3.44
N SER A 38 -47.85 9.92 -3.21
CA SER A 38 -47.71 8.72 -2.40
C SER A 38 -46.73 7.72 -3.01
N VAL A 39 -46.76 7.50 -4.32
CA VAL A 39 -45.79 6.64 -5.01
C VAL A 39 -44.37 7.22 -4.93
N ALA A 40 -44.22 8.52 -5.14
CA ALA A 40 -42.91 9.17 -5.06
C ALA A 40 -42.30 9.14 -3.65
N THR A 41 -43.14 9.18 -2.61
CA THR A 41 -42.69 9.26 -1.20
C THR A 41 -42.58 7.89 -0.52
N GLN A 42 -43.41 6.93 -0.88
CA GLN A 42 -43.53 5.62 -0.20
C GLN A 42 -43.36 4.41 -1.13
N GLY A 43 -43.32 4.62 -2.45
CA GLY A 43 -43.19 3.53 -3.43
C GLY A 43 -41.80 2.96 -3.59
N TYR A 44 -40.83 3.37 -2.77
CA TYR A 44 -39.45 2.95 -2.84
C TYR A 44 -39.00 2.32 -1.52
N GLU A 45 -38.46 1.12 -1.59
CA GLU A 45 -37.71 0.50 -0.50
C GLU A 45 -36.21 0.65 -0.80
N THR A 46 -35.45 1.16 0.18
CA THR A 46 -33.99 1.14 0.13
C THR A 46 -33.50 -0.22 0.59
N ILE A 47 -32.80 -0.94 -0.28
CA ILE A 47 -32.18 -2.22 0.04
C ILE A 47 -30.71 -1.97 0.36
N SER A 48 -30.20 -2.62 1.41
CA SER A 48 -28.77 -2.58 1.70
C SER A 48 -27.99 -3.44 0.71
N MET A 49 -26.99 -2.86 0.04
CA MET A 49 -26.05 -3.54 -0.82
C MET A 49 -24.59 -3.32 -0.37
N ALA A 50 -23.82 -4.41 -0.40
CA ALA A 50 -22.38 -4.34 -0.24
C ALA A 50 -21.73 -3.77 -1.51
N THR A 51 -20.93 -2.71 -1.37
CA THR A 51 -20.20 -2.07 -2.47
C THR A 51 -18.73 -1.88 -2.12
N ALA A 52 -17.85 -1.95 -3.12
CA ALA A 52 -16.44 -1.59 -2.96
C ALA A 52 -16.19 -0.08 -3.16
N ASN A 53 -17.16 0.65 -3.72
CA ASN A 53 -17.03 2.08 -3.99
C ASN A 53 -18.28 2.83 -3.48
N PRO A 54 -18.26 3.32 -2.22
CA PRO A 54 -19.39 4.00 -1.63
C PRO A 54 -19.67 5.34 -2.31
N ASN A 55 -18.66 6.00 -2.90
CA ASN A 55 -18.83 7.30 -3.55
C ASN A 55 -19.74 7.18 -4.78
N THR A 56 -19.42 6.26 -5.68
CA THR A 56 -20.26 6.01 -6.88
C THR A 56 -21.66 5.52 -6.52
N THR A 57 -21.78 4.77 -5.42
CA THR A 57 -23.07 4.28 -4.92
C THR A 57 -23.92 5.40 -4.32
N SER A 58 -23.31 6.31 -3.57
CA SER A 58 -23.98 7.48 -3.00
C SER A 58 -24.36 8.53 -4.06
N GLU A 59 -23.62 8.58 -5.17
CA GLU A 59 -23.90 9.45 -6.31
C GLU A 59 -24.96 8.90 -7.26
N ASN A 60 -25.37 7.63 -7.12
CA ASN A 60 -26.33 7.01 -8.00
C ASN A 60 -27.73 7.60 -7.76
N ARG A 61 -28.00 8.69 -8.47
CA ARG A 61 -29.18 9.54 -8.29
C ARG A 61 -30.44 8.82 -8.73
N ASN A 62 -31.39 8.65 -7.82
CA ASN A 62 -32.77 8.33 -8.16
C ASN A 62 -33.31 9.42 -9.13
N PRO A 63 -34.14 9.09 -10.14
CA PRO A 63 -34.83 10.07 -11.00
C PRO A 63 -35.59 11.18 -10.25
N PHE A 64 -35.91 10.98 -8.97
CA PHE A 64 -36.51 12.01 -8.10
C PHE A 64 -35.49 12.80 -7.26
N SER A 65 -34.19 12.59 -7.42
CA SER A 65 -33.15 13.25 -6.59
C SER A 65 -33.18 14.78 -6.63
N ASP A 66 -33.66 15.38 -7.71
CA ASP A 66 -33.83 16.83 -7.87
C ASP A 66 -35.19 17.36 -7.36
N TRP A 67 -36.07 16.49 -6.86
CA TRP A 67 -37.33 16.92 -6.23
C TRP A 67 -37.08 17.54 -4.84
N PRO A 68 -38.02 18.37 -4.36
CA PRO A 68 -37.90 19.01 -3.05
C PRO A 68 -37.58 17.99 -1.95
N SER A 69 -36.60 18.30 -1.11
CA SER A 69 -36.03 17.38 -0.12
C SER A 69 -37.05 16.79 0.86
N PHE A 70 -38.17 17.46 1.12
CA PHE A 70 -39.24 16.94 1.96
C PHE A 70 -39.99 15.74 1.35
N LEU A 71 -39.88 15.54 0.03
CA LEU A 71 -40.45 14.39 -0.70
C LEU A 71 -39.44 13.24 -0.88
N THR A 72 -38.15 13.52 -0.77
CA THR A 72 -37.07 12.60 -1.17
C THR A 72 -36.01 12.39 -0.09
N ALA A 73 -36.25 12.85 1.13
CA ALA A 73 -35.35 12.64 2.27
C ALA A 73 -35.03 11.15 2.51
N ASN A 74 -36.00 10.27 2.26
CA ASN A 74 -35.89 8.84 2.51
C ASN A 74 -35.29 8.04 1.34
N THR A 75 -34.99 8.68 0.20
CA THR A 75 -34.53 7.99 -1.02
C THR A 75 -33.04 8.22 -1.33
N LYS A 76 -32.30 8.86 -0.42
CA LYS A 76 -30.85 9.05 -0.57
C LYS A 76 -30.09 7.79 -0.17
N SER A 77 -29.25 7.28 -1.06
CA SER A 77 -28.30 6.21 -0.74
C SER A 77 -27.22 6.75 0.21
N LEU A 78 -27.19 6.24 1.43
CA LEU A 78 -26.19 6.56 2.44
C LEU A 78 -25.36 5.31 2.72
N CYS A 79 -24.04 5.45 2.66
CA CYS A 79 -23.12 4.38 2.95
C CYS A 79 -22.61 4.49 4.39
N ALA A 80 -22.59 3.37 5.11
CA ALA A 80 -22.03 3.29 6.44
C ALA A 80 -20.49 3.23 6.40
N THR A 81 -19.84 3.86 7.38
CA THR A 81 -18.39 3.74 7.59
C THR A 81 -18.04 2.33 8.05
N THR A 82 -16.98 1.76 7.48
CA THR A 82 -16.41 0.50 7.96
C THR A 82 -15.40 0.78 9.07
N THR A 83 -15.45 0.01 10.16
CA THR A 83 -14.51 0.16 11.28
C THR A 83 -13.33 -0.79 11.12
N ILE A 84 -12.12 -0.24 11.09
CA ILE A 84 -10.88 -1.01 10.93
C ILE A 84 -10.14 -1.00 12.28
N PRO A 85 -10.15 -2.11 13.05
CA PRO A 85 -9.46 -2.16 14.33
C PRO A 85 -7.93 -2.23 14.17
N ILE A 86 -7.22 -1.90 15.26
CA ILE A 86 -5.77 -2.13 15.35
C ILE A 86 -5.49 -3.63 15.27
N GLY A 87 -4.42 -4.00 14.56
CA GLY A 87 -4.02 -5.38 14.29
C GLY A 87 -4.66 -5.98 13.03
N THR A 88 -5.63 -5.29 12.41
CA THR A 88 -6.20 -5.74 11.14
C THR A 88 -5.20 -5.60 10.01
N GLU A 89 -5.16 -6.64 9.18
CA GLU A 89 -4.39 -6.64 7.95
C GLU A 89 -5.29 -6.29 6.76
N PHE A 90 -4.77 -5.51 5.83
CA PHE A 90 -5.50 -5.09 4.64
C PHE A 90 -4.58 -4.94 3.42
N TYR A 91 -5.19 -4.98 2.25
CA TYR A 91 -4.58 -4.55 1.00
C TYR A 91 -5.19 -3.23 0.54
N THR A 92 -4.47 -2.53 -0.32
CA THR A 92 -4.96 -1.39 -1.09
C THR A 92 -5.74 -1.86 -2.33
N ASN A 93 -6.45 -0.97 -3.01
CA ASN A 93 -6.95 -1.20 -4.39
C ASN A 93 -5.84 -1.52 -5.40
N ASN A 94 -4.61 -1.07 -5.10
CA ASN A 94 -3.40 -1.36 -5.85
C ASN A 94 -2.89 -2.79 -5.62
N THR A 95 -3.26 -3.42 -4.49
CA THR A 95 -3.05 -4.84 -4.17
C THR A 95 -1.60 -5.31 -4.38
N ALA A 96 -0.62 -4.48 -4.02
CA ALA A 96 0.79 -4.88 -4.06
C ALA A 96 1.25 -5.42 -2.70
N LEU A 97 1.18 -4.60 -1.65
CA LEU A 97 1.66 -4.99 -0.32
C LEU A 97 0.52 -5.15 0.68
N LYS A 98 0.75 -6.04 1.63
CA LYS A 98 -0.12 -6.24 2.79
C LYS A 98 0.32 -5.29 3.91
N TYR A 99 -0.63 -4.61 4.52
CA TYR A 99 -0.39 -3.66 5.61
C TYR A 99 -1.14 -4.10 6.86
N THR A 100 -0.55 -3.83 8.02
CA THR A 100 -1.17 -4.06 9.33
C THR A 100 -1.30 -2.74 10.06
N VAL A 101 -2.49 -2.44 10.58
CA VAL A 101 -2.70 -1.25 11.42
C VAL A 101 -2.07 -1.46 12.79
N THR A 102 -1.20 -0.55 13.23
CA THR A 102 -0.48 -0.68 14.50
C THR A 102 -0.88 0.37 15.54
N LYS A 103 -1.17 1.60 15.10
CA LYS A 103 -1.59 2.68 15.98
C LYS A 103 -2.45 3.66 15.20
N ILE A 104 -3.47 4.20 15.84
CA ILE A 104 -4.34 5.24 15.29
C ILE A 104 -4.38 6.37 16.30
N TRP A 105 -4.26 7.61 15.84
CA TRP A 105 -4.35 8.77 16.71
C TRP A 105 -4.84 10.00 15.92
N ARG A 106 -5.42 10.96 16.65
CA ARG A 106 -5.87 12.24 16.10
C ARG A 106 -5.22 13.39 16.88
N GLY A 107 -4.89 14.46 16.17
CA GLY A 107 -4.25 15.66 16.69
C GLY A 107 -3.03 16.06 15.85
N ASP A 108 -2.39 17.17 16.19
CA ASP A 108 -1.19 17.65 15.47
C ASP A 108 0.10 17.04 16.01
N ASN A 109 0.10 16.56 17.27
CA ASN A 109 1.30 16.05 17.93
C ASN A 109 1.20 14.55 18.26
N PRO A 110 2.05 13.68 17.68
CA PRO A 110 2.01 12.23 17.93
C PRO A 110 2.38 11.83 19.37
N LYS A 111 3.05 12.73 20.13
CA LYS A 111 3.44 12.49 21.53
C LYS A 111 2.34 12.85 22.53
N GLU A 112 1.46 13.77 22.16
CA GLU A 112 0.31 14.22 22.94
C GLU A 112 -0.91 14.27 22.00
N PRO A 113 -1.43 13.08 21.61
CA PRO A 113 -2.57 13.02 20.72
C PRO A 113 -3.84 13.46 21.46
N ASP A 114 -4.73 14.17 20.77
CA ASP A 114 -6.03 14.56 21.30
C ASP A 114 -6.90 13.32 21.58
N THR A 115 -6.80 12.30 20.72
CA THR A 115 -7.49 11.01 20.92
C THR A 115 -6.68 9.83 20.38
N LEU A 116 -6.82 8.68 21.06
CA LEU A 116 -6.22 7.40 20.69
C LEU A 116 -7.34 6.37 20.44
N PRO A 117 -8.01 6.42 19.27
CA PRO A 117 -9.07 5.47 18.97
C PRO A 117 -8.50 4.06 18.76
N GLY A 118 -9.23 3.03 19.23
CA GLY A 118 -8.88 1.63 19.00
C GLY A 118 -9.22 1.11 17.60
N SER A 119 -9.91 1.91 16.79
CA SER A 119 -10.32 1.59 15.42
C SER A 119 -10.46 2.84 14.56
N LEU A 120 -10.29 2.67 13.25
CA LEU A 120 -10.40 3.73 12.24
C LEU A 120 -11.80 3.64 11.60
N PRO A 121 -12.67 4.65 11.74
CA PRO A 121 -13.87 4.76 10.93
C PRO A 121 -13.48 5.22 9.52
N TYR A 122 -13.65 4.35 8.53
CA TYR A 122 -13.18 4.54 7.16
C TYR A 122 -14.35 4.58 6.15
N LEU A 123 -14.27 5.47 5.16
CA LEU A 123 -15.28 5.63 4.09
C LEU A 123 -14.61 5.88 2.73
N ASN A 124 -13.70 5.00 2.33
CA ASN A 124 -13.06 5.02 1.01
C ASN A 124 -12.31 6.31 0.65
N ASN A 125 -11.78 7.02 1.66
CA ASN A 125 -10.96 8.20 1.44
C ASN A 125 -9.52 7.79 1.13
N PRO A 126 -8.86 8.39 0.14
CA PRO A 126 -7.50 8.04 -0.21
C PRO A 126 -6.53 8.39 0.93
N PHE A 127 -5.46 7.62 1.03
CA PHE A 127 -4.36 7.95 1.94
C PHE A 127 -3.64 9.22 1.48
N GLN A 128 -3.35 10.11 2.43
CA GLN A 128 -2.63 11.36 2.21
C GLN A 128 -1.37 11.39 3.06
N SER A 129 -0.38 12.19 2.64
CA SER A 129 0.82 12.50 3.43
C SER A 129 1.55 11.28 4.03
N CYS A 130 1.62 10.15 3.32
CA CYS A 130 2.22 8.94 3.88
C CYS A 130 3.75 9.00 3.99
N ALA A 131 4.26 9.10 5.20
CA ALA A 131 5.69 9.06 5.48
C ALA A 131 6.16 7.66 5.85
N VAL A 132 7.13 7.12 5.10
CA VAL A 132 7.87 5.92 5.49
C VAL A 132 8.91 6.29 6.55
N ASN A 133 8.67 5.88 7.79
CA ASN A 133 9.47 6.22 8.96
C ASN A 133 10.82 5.47 8.97
N GLY A 134 10.81 4.22 8.50
CA GLY A 134 12.03 3.43 8.40
C GLY A 134 11.78 2.08 7.75
N ILE A 135 12.83 1.54 7.13
CA ILE A 135 12.86 0.22 6.50
C ILE A 135 13.94 -0.60 7.21
N THR A 136 13.62 -1.84 7.56
CA THR A 136 14.56 -2.79 8.13
C THR A 136 14.68 -4.01 7.24
N ILE A 137 15.92 -4.47 7.07
CA ILE A 137 16.25 -5.72 6.41
C ILE A 137 16.79 -6.65 7.50
N GLU A 138 16.05 -7.72 7.75
CA GLU A 138 16.41 -8.77 8.71
C GLU A 138 17.02 -9.95 7.93
N PHE A 139 18.26 -10.29 8.25
CA PHE A 139 18.97 -11.41 7.66
C PHE A 139 18.91 -12.63 8.56
N GLU A 140 18.53 -13.74 7.97
CA GLU A 140 18.49 -15.04 8.63
C GLU A 140 19.30 -16.06 7.83
N GLY A 141 20.23 -16.75 8.49
CA GLY A 141 21.01 -17.84 7.91
C GLY A 141 20.39 -19.21 8.21
N ILE A 142 21.11 -20.04 8.97
CA ILE A 142 20.78 -21.47 9.19
C ILE A 142 19.54 -21.75 10.07
N ASP A 143 18.91 -20.73 10.65
CA ASP A 143 17.67 -20.88 11.44
C ASP A 143 16.41 -21.00 10.59
N ARG A 144 16.55 -20.74 9.29
CA ARG A 144 15.47 -20.88 8.32
C ARG A 144 15.10 -22.37 8.18
N SER A 145 13.90 -22.63 7.68
CA SER A 145 13.48 -24.02 7.50
C SER A 145 14.37 -24.74 6.46
N ALA A 146 14.40 -26.07 6.51
CA ALA A 146 15.14 -26.87 5.53
C ALA A 146 14.70 -26.60 4.07
N SER A 147 13.41 -26.36 3.83
CA SER A 147 12.91 -26.03 2.47
C SER A 147 13.35 -24.65 2.01
N GLN A 148 13.44 -23.68 2.92
CA GLN A 148 14.01 -22.36 2.65
C GLN A 148 15.50 -22.45 2.36
N ILE A 149 16.26 -23.19 3.17
CA ILE A 149 17.70 -23.35 3.02
C ILE A 149 18.03 -24.10 1.72
N ALA A 150 17.22 -25.09 1.34
CA ALA A 150 17.38 -25.82 0.08
C ALA A 150 17.26 -24.92 -1.16
N LEU A 151 16.51 -23.82 -1.06
CA LEU A 151 16.46 -22.79 -2.09
C LEU A 151 17.60 -21.78 -1.89
N GLN A 152 17.71 -21.21 -0.69
CA GLN A 152 18.68 -20.16 -0.37
C GLN A 152 19.12 -20.25 1.08
N GLN A 153 20.42 -20.37 1.31
CA GLN A 153 20.97 -20.40 2.66
C GLN A 153 20.68 -19.12 3.47
N TRP A 154 20.58 -17.98 2.79
CA TRP A 154 20.31 -16.67 3.39
C TRP A 154 18.92 -16.17 3.04
N GLY A 155 18.19 -15.64 4.02
CA GLY A 155 16.93 -14.92 3.82
C GLY A 155 17.11 -13.44 4.10
N ALA A 156 16.37 -12.61 3.38
CA ALA A 156 16.29 -11.17 3.64
C ALA A 156 14.81 -10.79 3.77
N LYS A 157 14.34 -10.63 5.01
CA LYS A 157 12.98 -10.19 5.30
C LYS A 157 12.95 -8.67 5.39
N LEU A 158 12.13 -8.05 4.56
CA LEU A 158 11.91 -6.61 4.57
C LEU A 158 10.75 -6.27 5.51
N ARG A 159 10.93 -5.20 6.27
CA ARG A 159 9.87 -4.62 7.09
C ARG A 159 9.94 -3.11 7.00
N ALA A 160 8.78 -2.47 6.91
CA ALA A 160 8.68 -1.02 6.94
C ALA A 160 7.65 -0.57 7.96
N SER A 161 7.94 0.57 8.58
CA SER A 161 6.98 1.31 9.41
C SER A 161 6.68 2.64 8.74
N LEU A 162 5.41 3.00 8.70
CA LEU A 162 4.97 4.21 8.03
C LEU A 162 3.75 4.83 8.73
N SER A 163 3.54 6.10 8.47
CA SER A 163 2.44 6.91 9.02
C SER A 163 1.73 7.60 7.87
N CYS A 164 0.41 7.42 7.77
CA CYS A 164 -0.43 8.05 6.76
C CYS A 164 -1.54 8.86 7.41
N GLU A 165 -2.00 9.88 6.72
CA GLU A 165 -3.19 10.65 7.08
C GLU A 165 -4.39 10.14 6.28
N VAL A 166 -5.55 10.05 6.94
CA VAL A 166 -6.82 9.69 6.32
C VAL A 166 -7.88 10.65 6.84
N ASP A 167 -8.64 11.24 5.92
CA ASP A 167 -9.77 12.07 6.29
C ASP A 167 -10.93 11.20 6.80
N THR A 168 -11.41 11.52 7.99
CA THR A 168 -12.57 10.86 8.61
C THR A 168 -13.64 11.90 8.93
N SER A 169 -14.86 11.46 9.25
CA SER A 169 -15.95 12.37 9.66
C SER A 169 -15.61 13.22 10.89
N GLY A 170 -14.65 12.78 11.71
CA GLY A 170 -14.14 13.51 12.88
C GLY A 170 -12.87 14.33 12.62
N GLY A 171 -12.51 14.57 11.36
CA GLY A 171 -11.28 15.26 10.93
C GLY A 171 -10.18 14.30 10.48
N THR A 172 -9.03 14.86 10.12
CA THR A 172 -7.85 14.12 9.68
C THR A 172 -7.32 13.24 10.80
N THR A 173 -7.21 11.94 10.54
CA THR A 173 -6.74 10.94 11.50
C THR A 173 -5.46 10.32 10.98
N THR A 174 -4.43 10.24 11.82
CA THR A 174 -3.16 9.63 11.46
C THR A 174 -3.15 8.16 11.85
N VAL A 175 -2.73 7.32 10.91
CA VAL A 175 -2.67 5.86 11.05
C VAL A 175 -1.24 5.41 10.83
N ASN A 176 -0.67 4.76 11.84
CA ASN A 176 0.59 4.04 11.69
C ASN A 176 0.31 2.64 11.22
N ILE A 177 0.93 2.28 10.09
CA ILE A 177 0.84 0.94 9.53
C ILE A 177 2.23 0.35 9.33
N THR A 178 2.29 -0.97 9.35
CA THR A 178 3.52 -1.71 9.07
C THR A 178 3.28 -2.66 7.92
N THR A 179 4.30 -2.86 7.09
CA THR A 179 4.27 -3.86 6.03
C THR A 179 5.53 -4.73 6.12
N THR A 180 5.39 -5.98 5.75
CA THR A 180 6.49 -6.95 5.67
C THR A 180 6.46 -7.61 4.31
N TYR A 181 7.64 -7.81 3.73
CA TYR A 181 7.79 -8.47 2.45
C TYR A 181 8.97 -9.44 2.51
N ASP A 182 8.73 -10.69 2.14
CA ASP A 182 9.75 -11.74 2.06
C ASP A 182 9.60 -12.46 0.71
N VAL A 183 10.63 -12.33 -0.14
CA VAL A 183 10.66 -12.93 -1.48
C VAL A 183 10.71 -14.46 -1.42
N ASN A 184 11.19 -15.04 -0.31
CA ASN A 184 11.39 -16.48 -0.12
C ASN A 184 10.71 -17.00 1.17
N GLY A 185 9.65 -16.32 1.62
CA GLY A 185 8.90 -16.68 2.82
C GLY A 185 8.04 -17.92 2.61
N ILE A 186 8.09 -18.88 3.55
CA ILE A 186 7.22 -20.07 3.56
C ILE A 186 5.81 -19.73 4.04
N ASP A 187 5.68 -18.67 4.84
CA ASP A 187 4.39 -18.18 5.33
C ASP A 187 3.52 -17.56 4.21
N ASN A 188 4.07 -17.41 3.00
CA ASN A 188 3.33 -16.98 1.82
C ASN A 188 2.72 -18.22 1.15
N ASP A 189 1.46 -18.49 1.46
CA ASP A 189 0.64 -19.67 1.11
C ASP A 189 0.34 -19.84 -0.41
N GLY A 190 1.29 -19.52 -1.29
CA GLY A 190 1.12 -19.51 -2.73
C GLY A 190 1.54 -18.19 -3.35
N SER A 191 2.76 -18.18 -3.88
CA SER A 191 3.43 -17.08 -4.58
C SER A 191 3.80 -15.87 -3.72
N THR A 192 5.06 -15.45 -3.80
CA THR A 192 5.57 -14.16 -3.31
C THR A 192 5.17 -13.00 -4.24
N ALA A 193 4.12 -13.26 -5.03
CA ALA A 193 3.63 -12.39 -6.05
C ALA A 193 2.70 -11.35 -5.46
N PHE A 194 2.74 -10.14 -6.01
CA PHE A 194 1.70 -9.16 -5.75
C PHE A 194 0.35 -9.72 -6.24
N PRO A 195 -0.69 -9.77 -5.40
CA PRO A 195 -2.01 -10.25 -5.83
C PRO A 195 -2.55 -9.47 -7.04
N GLY A 196 -2.18 -8.19 -7.16
CA GLY A 196 -2.52 -7.33 -8.28
C GLY A 196 -1.59 -7.35 -9.47
N ARG A 197 -0.66 -8.30 -9.57
CA ARG A 197 0.40 -8.29 -10.59
C ARG A 197 -0.20 -8.14 -11.99
N ASN A 198 0.13 -7.03 -12.65
CA ASN A 198 -0.28 -6.77 -14.03
C ASN A 198 0.70 -5.80 -14.68
N ASP A 199 1.34 -6.24 -15.75
CA ASP A 199 2.40 -5.50 -16.42
C ASP A 199 1.90 -4.41 -17.38
N THR A 200 0.59 -4.36 -17.64
CA THR A 200 -0.07 -3.34 -18.48
C THR A 200 -0.88 -2.36 -17.64
N ALA A 201 -1.79 -2.86 -16.80
CA ALA A 201 -2.69 -2.03 -15.99
C ALA A 201 -2.01 -1.45 -14.73
N LYS A 202 -1.00 -2.14 -14.19
CA LYS A 202 -0.28 -1.77 -12.96
C LYS A 202 1.24 -1.83 -13.18
N ALA A 203 1.70 -1.31 -14.33
CA ALA A 203 3.09 -1.41 -14.78
C ALA A 203 4.12 -0.91 -13.75
N SER A 204 3.82 0.18 -13.04
CA SER A 204 4.70 0.75 -12.00
C SER A 204 4.96 -0.26 -10.87
N LEU A 205 3.90 -0.88 -10.35
CA LEU A 205 3.99 -1.86 -9.26
C LEU A 205 4.59 -3.19 -9.74
N TRP A 206 4.33 -3.57 -10.99
CA TRP A 206 4.99 -4.72 -11.62
C TRP A 206 6.52 -4.53 -11.72
N TRP A 207 6.98 -3.33 -12.07
CA TRP A 207 8.39 -2.98 -12.00
C TRP A 207 8.92 -2.95 -10.56
N GLY A 208 8.13 -2.44 -9.61
CA GLY A 208 8.49 -2.47 -8.18
C GLY A 208 8.70 -3.88 -7.65
N GLU A 209 7.79 -4.80 -7.98
CA GLU A 209 7.89 -6.22 -7.68
C GLU A 209 9.15 -6.86 -8.28
N SER A 210 9.43 -6.54 -9.55
CA SER A 210 10.61 -7.03 -10.25
C SER A 210 11.90 -6.57 -9.57
N LEU A 211 12.01 -5.27 -9.26
CA LEU A 211 13.16 -4.71 -8.56
C LEU A 211 13.36 -5.33 -7.17
N LEU A 212 12.27 -5.52 -6.41
CA LEU A 212 12.32 -6.17 -5.11
C LEU A 212 12.86 -7.61 -5.20
N ALA A 213 12.37 -8.39 -6.14
CA ALA A 213 12.85 -9.76 -6.35
C ALA A 213 14.34 -9.77 -6.76
N TRP A 214 14.72 -8.94 -7.73
CA TRP A 214 16.09 -8.90 -8.25
C TRP A 214 17.10 -8.50 -7.18
N TYR A 215 16.84 -7.41 -6.47
CA TYR A 215 17.77 -6.92 -5.45
C TYR A 215 17.74 -7.76 -4.18
N SER A 216 16.63 -8.45 -3.87
CA SER A 216 16.61 -9.45 -2.81
C SER A 216 17.54 -10.61 -3.12
N ILE A 217 17.45 -11.17 -4.34
CA ILE A 217 18.34 -12.24 -4.81
C ILE A 217 19.79 -11.76 -4.78
N ALA A 218 20.06 -10.58 -5.36
CA ALA A 218 21.38 -9.98 -5.39
C ALA A 218 21.98 -9.87 -3.98
N LEU A 219 21.23 -9.28 -3.04
CA LEU A 219 21.66 -9.05 -1.67
C LEU A 219 21.99 -10.36 -0.93
N THR A 220 21.12 -11.34 -1.05
CA THR A 220 21.32 -12.63 -0.39
C THR A 220 22.45 -13.45 -1.00
N ASN A 221 22.70 -13.30 -2.30
CA ASN A 221 23.86 -13.90 -2.95
C ASN A 221 25.16 -13.22 -2.49
N ASP A 222 25.19 -11.89 -2.40
CA ASP A 222 26.36 -11.16 -1.91
C ASP A 222 26.68 -11.53 -0.46
N MET A 223 25.65 -11.68 0.38
CA MET A 223 25.80 -12.15 1.75
C MET A 223 26.36 -13.58 1.82
N HIS A 224 25.92 -14.46 0.92
CA HIS A 224 26.46 -15.81 0.83
C HIS A 224 27.94 -15.81 0.42
N VAL A 225 28.28 -15.10 -0.66
CA VAL A 225 29.67 -14.96 -1.14
C VAL A 225 30.57 -14.39 -0.05
N ALA A 226 30.12 -13.37 0.68
CA ALA A 226 30.88 -12.77 1.77
C ALA A 226 31.19 -13.78 2.89
N ASN A 227 30.23 -14.65 3.24
CA ASN A 227 30.45 -15.70 4.23
C ASN A 227 31.27 -16.88 3.71
N GLU A 228 31.13 -17.25 2.43
CA GLU A 228 31.89 -18.35 1.83
C GLU A 228 33.39 -18.07 1.80
N LYS A 229 33.80 -16.82 1.49
CA LYS A 229 35.20 -16.39 1.53
C LYS A 229 35.87 -16.70 2.89
N PHE A 230 35.12 -16.55 3.98
CA PHE A 230 35.59 -16.94 5.31
C PHE A 230 35.79 -18.46 5.42
N PHE A 231 34.78 -19.27 5.05
CA PHE A 231 34.87 -20.73 5.17
C PHE A 231 35.95 -21.35 4.29
N ARG A 232 36.28 -20.72 3.15
CA ARG A 232 37.37 -21.16 2.26
C ARG A 232 38.76 -20.72 2.73
N GLY A 233 38.85 -19.89 3.77
CA GLY A 233 40.13 -19.32 4.23
C GLY A 233 40.76 -18.38 3.20
N GLU A 234 39.95 -17.83 2.29
CA GLU A 234 40.40 -16.90 1.24
C GLU A 234 40.49 -15.46 1.75
N ASN A 235 40.00 -15.19 2.97
CA ASN A 235 40.17 -13.93 3.67
C ASN A 235 41.40 -14.00 4.60
N ASP A 236 42.37 -13.10 4.36
CA ASP A 236 43.44 -12.75 5.31
C ASP A 236 42.92 -11.78 6.41
N THR A 237 41.60 -11.53 6.44
CA THR A 237 40.93 -10.57 7.32
C THR A 237 40.03 -11.24 8.36
N ASP A 238 40.05 -10.74 9.59
CA ASP A 238 39.29 -11.13 10.79
C ASP A 238 37.73 -11.00 10.69
N VAL A 239 37.08 -11.14 9.52
CA VAL A 239 35.60 -11.14 9.42
C VAL A 239 35.06 -12.51 9.82
N PRO A 240 34.48 -12.71 11.01
CA PRO A 240 33.81 -13.97 11.29
C PRO A 240 32.54 -14.11 10.44
N PRO A 241 32.15 -15.34 10.09
CA PRO A 241 30.99 -15.59 9.25
C PRO A 241 29.76 -15.09 9.98
N ILE A 242 28.89 -14.36 9.30
CA ILE A 242 27.70 -13.80 9.90
C ILE A 242 26.63 -14.88 10.01
N TYR A 243 25.84 -14.84 11.07
CA TYR A 243 24.71 -15.72 11.32
C TYR A 243 23.37 -15.01 11.16
N LYS A 244 23.27 -13.80 11.74
CA LYS A 244 22.10 -12.93 11.67
C LYS A 244 22.53 -11.51 11.43
N GLY A 245 21.66 -10.75 10.80
CA GLY A 245 21.93 -9.36 10.50
C GLY A 245 20.67 -8.52 10.59
N HIS A 246 20.87 -7.26 10.89
CA HIS A 246 19.82 -6.26 10.85
C HIS A 246 20.40 -4.97 10.29
N ILE A 247 19.79 -4.48 9.23
CA ILE A 247 20.10 -3.18 8.64
C ILE A 247 18.85 -2.32 8.69
N SER A 248 18.94 -1.16 9.32
CA SER A 248 17.88 -0.16 9.35
C SER A 248 18.24 1.02 8.46
N PHE A 249 17.28 1.45 7.67
CA PHE A 249 17.32 2.57 6.76
C PHE A 249 16.30 3.60 7.22
N THR A 250 16.77 4.81 7.49
CA THR A 250 15.94 5.96 7.82
C THR A 250 16.18 7.05 6.79
N LYS A 251 15.11 7.59 6.22
CA LYS A 251 15.23 8.67 5.25
C LYS A 251 15.81 9.93 5.92
N ARG A 252 16.71 10.63 5.22
CA ARG A 252 17.34 11.84 5.76
C ARG A 252 16.54 13.11 5.56
N LYS A 253 16.02 13.30 4.35
CA LYS A 253 15.27 14.50 3.97
C LYS A 253 13.79 14.16 3.92
N ALA A 254 12.96 14.95 4.60
CA ALA A 254 11.51 14.78 4.58
C ALA A 254 10.91 14.90 3.17
N VAL A 255 11.50 15.72 2.30
CA VAL A 255 11.12 15.87 0.89
C VAL A 255 12.32 15.59 -0.01
N VAL A 256 12.11 14.85 -1.10
CA VAL A 256 13.15 14.51 -2.07
C VAL A 256 13.01 15.43 -3.26
N SER A 257 13.90 16.40 -3.38
CA SER A 257 13.78 17.47 -4.39
C SER A 257 14.39 17.13 -5.75
N SER A 258 15.20 16.07 -5.87
CA SER A 258 15.88 15.75 -7.12
C SER A 258 16.03 14.26 -7.40
N VAL A 259 16.05 13.91 -8.70
CA VAL A 259 16.39 12.58 -9.21
C VAL A 259 17.79 12.13 -8.74
N GLN A 260 18.74 13.07 -8.58
CA GLN A 260 20.09 12.74 -8.15
C GLN A 260 20.18 12.35 -6.67
N ASP A 261 19.35 12.96 -5.81
CA ASP A 261 19.28 12.54 -4.41
C ASP A 261 18.82 11.07 -4.27
N ILE A 262 17.96 10.59 -5.17
CA ILE A 262 17.45 9.21 -5.18
C ILE A 262 18.53 8.24 -5.66
N LYS A 263 19.30 8.62 -6.68
CA LYS A 263 20.40 7.81 -7.22
C LYS A 263 21.58 7.70 -6.24
N ALA A 264 21.76 8.70 -5.38
CA ALA A 264 22.89 8.74 -4.46
C ALA A 264 22.85 7.65 -3.37
N LEU A 265 24.01 7.12 -3.01
CA LEU A 265 24.18 6.16 -1.89
C LEU A 265 23.96 6.79 -0.51
N TYR A 266 23.74 8.11 -0.44
CA TYR A 266 23.48 8.84 0.79
C TYR A 266 21.98 9.12 1.01
N PHE A 267 21.10 8.55 0.20
CA PHE A 267 19.64 8.71 0.32
C PHE A 267 19.13 8.34 1.73
N PHE A 268 19.63 7.23 2.26
CA PHE A 268 19.32 6.77 3.62
C PHE A 268 20.43 7.09 4.63
N GLN A 269 20.04 7.32 5.87
CA GLN A 269 20.88 7.07 7.03
C GLN A 269 20.73 5.60 7.41
N VAL A 270 21.86 4.95 7.71
CA VAL A 270 21.88 3.51 7.99
C VAL A 270 22.40 3.26 9.39
N SER A 271 21.76 2.34 10.08
CA SER A 271 22.32 1.66 11.25
C SER A 271 22.29 0.16 11.00
N CYS A 272 23.31 -0.55 11.50
CA CYS A 272 23.35 -1.99 11.33
C CYS A 272 23.93 -2.68 12.56
N PHE A 273 23.53 -3.93 12.73
CA PHE A 273 24.23 -4.86 13.59
C PHE A 273 24.18 -6.28 13.01
N PHE A 274 25.23 -7.04 13.25
CA PHE A 274 25.39 -8.41 12.81
C PHE A 274 25.80 -9.28 13.99
N VAL A 275 25.27 -10.48 14.01
CA VAL A 275 25.64 -11.53 14.96
C VAL A 275 26.51 -12.52 14.19
N PRO A 276 27.77 -12.68 14.56
CA PRO A 276 28.69 -13.61 13.91
C PRO A 276 28.57 -15.03 14.50
N PHE A 277 29.07 -15.99 13.75
CA PHE A 277 29.49 -17.29 14.25
C PHE A 277 30.93 -17.22 14.75
N SER A 278 31.18 -17.95 15.82
CA SER A 278 32.52 -18.31 16.28
C SER A 278 32.73 -19.80 16.09
N ASN A 279 33.98 -20.27 16.19
CA ASN A 279 34.31 -21.69 16.11
C ASN A 279 33.59 -22.55 17.18
N ASN A 280 33.06 -21.93 18.25
CA ASN A 280 32.33 -22.59 19.33
C ASN A 280 30.80 -22.42 19.23
N GLY A 281 30.27 -21.95 18.10
CA GLY A 281 28.85 -21.65 17.90
C GLY A 281 28.56 -20.15 17.79
N VAL A 282 27.31 -19.74 18.01
CA VAL A 282 26.90 -18.32 17.91
C VAL A 282 27.72 -17.49 18.89
N SER A 283 28.43 -16.48 18.41
CA SER A 283 29.17 -15.59 19.30
C SER A 283 28.19 -14.70 20.06
N PRO A 284 28.37 -14.47 21.37
CA PRO A 284 27.60 -13.46 22.09
C PRO A 284 27.96 -12.02 21.65
N ASN A 285 29.02 -11.84 20.87
CA ASN A 285 29.45 -10.54 20.40
C ASN A 285 28.52 -10.04 19.29
N VAL A 286 27.88 -8.90 19.51
CA VAL A 286 27.11 -8.19 18.48
C VAL A 286 28.01 -7.15 17.83
N TYR A 287 28.21 -7.28 16.53
CA TYR A 287 28.99 -6.34 15.74
C TYR A 287 28.09 -5.24 15.21
N TYR A 288 28.35 -3.99 15.60
CA TYR A 288 27.62 -2.83 15.10
C TYR A 288 28.39 -2.19 13.95
N CYS A 289 27.69 -1.64 12.95
CA CYS A 289 28.30 -0.67 12.03
C CYS A 289 28.95 0.45 12.87
N SER A 290 30.19 0.85 12.57
CA SER A 290 31.00 1.77 13.41
C SER A 290 30.19 2.92 14.03
N ARG A 291 30.17 2.98 15.37
CA ARG A 291 29.38 3.93 16.19
C ARG A 291 29.71 5.40 15.89
N GLU A 292 30.98 5.71 15.64
CA GLU A 292 31.40 7.07 15.25
C GLU A 292 30.98 7.42 13.82
N LYS A 293 30.92 6.42 12.93
CA LYS A 293 30.51 6.58 11.53
C LYS A 293 28.99 6.50 11.33
N MET A 294 28.20 6.04 12.31
CA MET A 294 26.73 6.17 12.31
C MET A 294 26.24 7.63 12.39
N LYS A 295 27.09 8.56 12.85
CA LYS A 295 26.86 10.02 12.73
C LYS A 295 27.11 10.53 11.30
N ASN A 296 27.75 9.73 10.45
CA ASN A 296 28.23 10.14 9.14
C ASN A 296 27.18 9.86 8.06
N THR A 297 26.83 10.91 7.33
CA THR A 297 25.88 10.94 6.22
C THR A 297 26.40 10.22 4.95
N HIS A 298 27.44 9.40 5.03
CA HIS A 298 27.97 8.71 3.84
C HIS A 298 28.34 7.27 4.17
N LEU A 299 27.66 6.66 5.15
CA LEU A 299 28.02 5.33 5.64
C LEU A 299 27.98 4.26 4.53
N ILE A 300 26.90 4.17 3.74
CA ILE A 300 26.81 3.22 2.62
C ILE A 300 27.92 3.49 1.60
N GLU A 301 28.12 4.75 1.21
CA GLU A 301 29.16 5.12 0.26
C GLU A 301 30.57 4.71 0.75
N LYS A 302 30.86 4.93 2.03
CA LYS A 302 32.12 4.52 2.65
C LYS A 302 32.25 3.01 2.71
N LEU A 303 31.19 2.31 3.11
CA LEU A 303 31.18 0.86 3.17
C LEU A 303 31.32 0.20 1.80
N SER A 304 30.75 0.81 0.75
CA SER A 304 30.88 0.34 -0.63
C SER A 304 32.26 0.58 -1.26
N LYS A 305 33.10 1.40 -0.62
CA LYS A 305 34.44 1.79 -1.11
C LYS A 305 35.56 1.37 -0.14
N ALA A 306 35.22 0.76 0.99
CA ALA A 306 36.18 0.43 2.03
C ALA A 306 37.03 -0.75 1.53
N ASP A 307 38.33 -0.53 1.41
CA ASP A 307 39.32 -1.61 1.30
C ASP A 307 39.59 -2.21 2.68
N ASP A 308 40.18 -3.41 2.72
CA ASP A 308 40.57 -4.13 3.95
C ASP A 308 41.50 -3.31 4.88
N SER A 309 42.10 -2.23 4.39
CA SER A 309 42.98 -1.32 5.13
C SER A 309 42.26 -0.22 5.91
N ASP A 310 41.00 0.08 5.57
CA ASP A 310 40.21 1.04 6.34
C ASP A 310 39.78 0.38 7.64
N GLN A 311 40.01 1.03 8.79
CA GLN A 311 39.52 0.58 10.12
C GLN A 311 37.97 0.49 10.23
N LEU A 312 37.24 0.50 9.11
CA LEU A 312 35.90 -0.05 9.05
C LEU A 312 36.03 -1.55 9.34
N MET A 313 35.55 -1.95 10.52
CA MET A 313 35.36 -3.35 10.88
C MET A 313 34.87 -4.12 9.65
N PRO A 314 35.49 -5.26 9.32
CA PRO A 314 35.33 -5.79 7.99
C PRO A 314 33.91 -6.35 7.90
N LEU A 315 33.13 -5.71 7.04
CA LEU A 315 31.70 -5.91 6.88
C LEU A 315 31.47 -6.57 5.52
N PRO A 316 30.43 -7.40 5.37
CA PRO A 316 30.17 -8.09 4.12
C PRO A 316 29.91 -7.05 3.01
N ASP A 317 30.43 -7.30 1.81
CA ASP A 317 30.24 -6.41 0.66
C ASP A 317 28.82 -6.56 0.08
N ILE A 318 27.84 -6.03 0.80
CA ILE A 318 26.40 -6.17 0.51
C ILE A 318 25.70 -4.82 0.30
N TRP A 319 26.42 -3.72 0.49
CA TRP A 319 25.85 -2.40 0.75
C TRP A 319 25.13 -1.79 -0.46
N ILE A 320 25.64 -2.03 -1.66
CA ILE A 320 25.01 -1.56 -2.91
C ILE A 320 23.68 -2.30 -3.13
N SER A 321 23.69 -3.62 -3.01
CA SER A 321 22.48 -4.45 -3.13
C SER A 321 21.45 -4.10 -2.04
N ALA A 322 21.91 -3.83 -0.81
CA ALA A 322 21.04 -3.45 0.30
C ALA A 322 20.38 -2.08 0.08
N ASP A 323 21.15 -1.08 -0.40
CA ASP A 323 20.62 0.25 -0.72
C ASP A 323 19.58 0.18 -1.85
N ASN A 324 19.89 -0.55 -2.93
CA ASN A 324 18.97 -0.71 -4.05
C ASN A 324 17.69 -1.46 -3.65
N LEU A 325 17.79 -2.50 -2.81
CA LEU A 325 16.63 -3.20 -2.27
C LEU A 325 15.76 -2.29 -1.40
N ALA A 326 16.40 -1.54 -0.48
CA ALA A 326 15.70 -0.62 0.41
C ALA A 326 14.99 0.50 -0.37
N LYS A 327 15.63 1.06 -1.40
CA LYS A 327 15.01 2.04 -2.31
C LYS A 327 13.85 1.41 -3.07
N SER A 328 14.03 0.23 -3.65
CA SER A 328 12.98 -0.47 -4.38
C SER A 328 11.74 -0.68 -3.50
N PHE A 329 11.95 -1.09 -2.24
CA PHE A 329 10.85 -1.25 -1.28
C PHE A 329 10.20 0.07 -0.89
N PHE A 330 11.01 1.10 -0.58
CA PHE A 330 10.52 2.43 -0.24
C PHE A 330 9.59 3.00 -1.33
N PHE A 331 10.04 2.97 -2.59
CA PHE A 331 9.28 3.54 -3.70
C PHE A 331 8.09 2.68 -4.11
N THR A 332 8.16 1.36 -3.90
CA THR A 332 7.01 0.45 -4.07
C THR A 332 5.92 0.73 -3.04
N ILE A 333 6.28 0.95 -1.77
CA ILE A 333 5.33 1.34 -0.72
C ILE A 333 4.64 2.66 -1.07
N LEU A 334 5.41 3.68 -1.49
CA LEU A 334 4.83 4.97 -1.87
C LEU A 334 3.90 4.85 -3.09
N ALA A 335 4.29 4.07 -4.09
CA ALA A 335 3.45 3.84 -5.27
C ALA A 335 2.17 3.07 -4.93
N ASP A 336 2.27 2.04 -4.07
CA ASP A 336 1.12 1.24 -3.64
C ASP A 336 0.13 2.04 -2.78
N LEU A 337 0.66 2.94 -1.94
CA LEU A 337 -0.13 3.92 -1.17
C LEU A 337 -0.54 5.16 -1.98
N GLY A 338 -0.26 5.20 -3.29
CA GLY A 338 -0.76 6.24 -4.18
C GLY A 338 -0.17 7.62 -3.97
N GLN A 339 1.05 7.69 -3.42
CA GLN A 339 1.68 8.94 -2.99
C GLN A 339 2.49 9.57 -4.12
N THR A 340 2.16 10.81 -4.48
CA THR A 340 2.85 11.60 -5.51
C THR A 340 3.50 12.88 -4.97
N ASP A 341 3.09 13.33 -3.79
CA ASP A 341 3.56 14.60 -3.19
C ASP A 341 4.98 14.55 -2.61
N PHE A 342 5.61 13.37 -2.59
CA PHE A 342 6.92 13.15 -1.97
C PHE A 342 8.13 13.49 -2.87
N GLY A 343 7.87 13.86 -4.13
CA GLY A 343 8.87 14.07 -5.16
C GLY A 343 8.93 12.94 -6.18
N PRO A 344 9.99 12.86 -7.00
CA PRO A 344 10.12 11.84 -8.04
C PRO A 344 10.08 10.42 -7.45
N ASN A 345 9.40 9.48 -8.11
CA ASN A 345 9.36 8.08 -7.71
C ASN A 345 10.12 7.21 -8.74
N ILE A 346 10.82 6.16 -8.28
CA ILE A 346 11.51 5.23 -9.19
C ILE A 346 10.53 4.58 -10.18
N LEU A 347 9.28 4.38 -9.79
CA LEU A 347 8.29 3.59 -10.52
C LEU A 347 7.45 4.41 -11.51
N ASP A 348 7.49 5.76 -11.45
CA ASP A 348 6.82 6.65 -12.41
C ASP A 348 7.79 7.46 -13.27
N ASN A 349 9.07 7.53 -12.88
CA ASN A 349 10.08 8.29 -13.58
C ASN A 349 10.98 7.39 -14.45
N ILE A 350 10.96 7.63 -15.76
CA ILE A 350 11.72 6.87 -16.76
C ILE A 350 13.23 6.87 -16.47
N GLU A 351 13.81 8.01 -16.08
CA GLU A 351 15.25 8.14 -15.83
C GLU A 351 15.68 7.35 -14.59
N LEU A 352 14.87 7.38 -13.53
CA LEU A 352 15.12 6.61 -12.32
C LEU A 352 14.93 5.12 -12.56
N LEU A 353 13.86 4.71 -13.23
CA LEU A 353 13.61 3.30 -13.52
C LEU A 353 14.71 2.69 -14.40
N THR A 354 15.16 3.44 -15.41
CA THR A 354 16.30 3.02 -16.26
C THR A 354 17.56 2.85 -15.42
N HIS A 355 17.82 3.76 -14.49
CA HIS A 355 18.98 3.66 -13.60
C HIS A 355 18.88 2.47 -12.64
N SER A 356 17.72 2.27 -12.02
CA SER A 356 17.48 1.21 -11.04
C SER A 356 17.42 -0.19 -11.66
N THR A 357 17.24 -0.31 -12.98
CA THR A 357 17.23 -1.60 -13.68
C THR A 357 18.54 -1.89 -14.45
N LYS A 358 19.49 -0.95 -14.48
CA LYS A 358 20.74 -1.07 -15.27
C LYS A 358 21.58 -2.31 -14.91
N GLU A 359 21.51 -2.76 -13.65
CA GLU A 359 22.32 -3.89 -13.14
C GLU A 359 21.65 -5.25 -13.37
N TYR A 360 20.50 -5.29 -14.05
CA TYR A 360 19.76 -6.52 -14.32
C TYR A 360 20.66 -7.64 -14.87
N GLU A 361 21.42 -7.37 -15.94
CA GLU A 361 22.26 -8.40 -16.57
C GLU A 361 23.38 -8.87 -15.64
N VAL A 362 23.92 -7.98 -14.79
CA VAL A 362 24.92 -8.36 -13.80
C VAL A 362 24.31 -9.29 -12.76
N ILE A 363 23.15 -8.93 -12.21
CA ILE A 363 22.43 -9.73 -11.21
C ILE A 363 22.02 -11.09 -11.81
N ARG A 364 21.51 -11.09 -13.04
CA ARG A 364 21.09 -12.29 -13.78
C ARG A 364 22.25 -13.27 -13.98
N ASN A 365 23.44 -12.76 -14.27
CA ASN A 365 24.62 -13.58 -14.55
C ASN A 365 25.39 -13.99 -13.30
N ARG A 366 24.96 -13.57 -12.10
CA ARG A 366 25.53 -14.09 -10.85
C ARG A 366 25.32 -15.59 -10.81
N THR A 367 26.41 -16.33 -10.66
CA THR A 367 26.37 -17.78 -10.48
C THR A 367 25.64 -18.08 -9.17
N PRO A 368 24.45 -18.71 -9.19
CA PRO A 368 23.80 -19.14 -7.97
C PRO A 368 24.67 -20.23 -7.37
N ILE A 369 25.14 -20.03 -6.14
CA ILE A 369 26.04 -21.00 -5.51
C ILE A 369 25.24 -22.24 -5.03
N TRP A 370 23.90 -22.14 -4.93
CA TRP A 370 22.99 -23.18 -4.45
C TRP A 370 21.80 -23.36 -5.43
N GLY A 371 21.90 -24.35 -6.33
CA GLY A 371 20.82 -24.82 -7.21
C GLY A 371 20.37 -23.84 -8.32
N ASP A 372 19.83 -24.37 -9.42
CA ASP A 372 19.32 -23.57 -10.55
C ASP A 372 18.01 -22.79 -10.24
N ASN A 373 17.46 -22.94 -9.04
CA ASN A 373 16.10 -22.52 -8.72
C ASN A 373 15.95 -21.02 -8.41
N LEU A 374 17.03 -20.32 -8.06
CA LEU A 374 17.02 -18.92 -7.67
C LEU A 374 17.79 -18.06 -8.65
N ARG A 375 17.25 -18.00 -9.86
CA ARG A 375 17.69 -17.04 -10.86
C ARG A 375 16.61 -16.01 -11.05
N VAL A 376 17.03 -14.77 -11.25
CA VAL A 376 16.13 -13.70 -11.67
C VAL A 376 15.36 -14.07 -12.95
N ASN A 377 15.92 -14.91 -13.82
CA ASN A 377 15.26 -15.36 -15.04
C ASN A 377 14.23 -16.48 -14.85
N THR A 378 14.14 -17.13 -13.67
CA THR A 378 13.14 -18.18 -13.39
C THR A 378 11.91 -17.66 -12.66
N THR A 379 11.91 -16.40 -12.22
CA THR A 379 10.74 -15.78 -11.59
C THR A 379 9.65 -15.45 -12.63
N GLU A 380 8.74 -16.39 -12.84
CA GLU A 380 7.64 -16.23 -13.79
C GLU A 380 6.80 -14.99 -13.48
N GLY A 381 6.49 -14.22 -14.53
CA GLY A 381 5.64 -13.03 -14.45
C GLY A 381 6.34 -11.75 -14.00
N LEU A 382 7.65 -11.75 -13.76
CA LEU A 382 8.45 -10.55 -13.50
C LEU A 382 9.21 -10.09 -14.76
N ALA A 383 9.82 -8.91 -14.69
CA ALA A 383 10.66 -8.45 -15.78
C ALA A 383 11.89 -9.36 -15.98
N HIS A 384 12.28 -9.55 -17.24
CA HIS A 384 13.45 -10.35 -17.62
C HIS A 384 14.48 -9.56 -18.45
N HIS A 385 14.45 -8.23 -18.32
CA HIS A 385 15.35 -7.32 -18.99
C HIS A 385 15.36 -5.98 -18.25
N ALA A 386 16.45 -5.22 -18.39
CA ALA A 386 16.50 -3.86 -17.90
C ALA A 386 15.46 -2.98 -18.61
N PHE A 387 14.85 -2.04 -17.88
CA PHE A 387 13.85 -1.14 -18.46
C PHE A 387 14.48 -0.27 -19.56
N SER A 388 13.83 -0.25 -20.72
CA SER A 388 14.18 0.66 -21.81
C SER A 388 13.16 1.78 -21.91
N PRO A 389 13.56 3.02 -22.26
CA PRO A 389 12.61 4.09 -22.57
C PRO A 389 11.61 3.74 -23.68
N LYS A 390 11.90 2.73 -24.53
CA LYS A 390 10.94 2.21 -25.51
C LYS A 390 9.77 1.46 -24.86
N ASP A 391 9.98 0.90 -23.67
CA ASP A 391 8.95 0.17 -22.92
C ASP A 391 7.89 1.12 -22.34
N SER A 392 8.26 2.37 -22.03
CA SER A 392 7.29 3.37 -21.51
C SER A 392 6.19 3.71 -22.52
N SER A 393 6.49 3.66 -23.82
CA SER A 393 5.48 3.85 -24.87
C SER A 393 4.47 2.70 -24.95
N ARG A 394 4.79 1.57 -24.32
CA ARG A 394 3.96 0.35 -24.32
C ARG A 394 3.30 0.08 -22.97
N LYS A 395 3.77 0.71 -21.89
CA LYS A 395 3.33 0.48 -20.51
C LYS A 395 3.03 1.82 -19.83
N ASN A 396 1.81 1.99 -19.32
CA ASN A 396 1.38 3.22 -18.64
C ASN A 396 2.01 3.29 -17.25
N LEU A 397 3.16 3.96 -17.13
CA LEU A 397 3.79 4.25 -15.84
C LEU A 397 3.02 5.37 -15.14
N GLY A 398 2.62 5.12 -13.90
CA GLY A 398 1.89 6.08 -13.08
C GLY A 398 1.56 5.53 -11.71
N ILE A 399 1.35 6.45 -10.76
CA ILE A 399 0.93 6.15 -9.40
C ILE A 399 -0.55 6.51 -9.30
N GLN A 400 -1.37 5.53 -8.90
CA GLN A 400 -2.82 5.72 -8.75
C GLN A 400 -3.15 5.95 -7.28
N PRO A 401 -4.10 6.85 -6.97
CA PRO A 401 -4.58 7.06 -5.60
C PRO A 401 -4.98 5.74 -4.94
N SER A 402 -4.60 5.60 -3.68
CA SER A 402 -4.75 4.35 -2.96
C SER A 402 -5.81 4.44 -1.88
N VAL A 403 -6.71 3.47 -1.88
CA VAL A 403 -7.76 3.29 -0.88
C VAL A 403 -7.65 1.89 -0.30
N ILE A 404 -8.07 1.72 0.95
CA ILE A 404 -8.18 0.41 1.57
C ILE A 404 -9.19 -0.43 0.80
N SER A 405 -8.77 -1.61 0.34
CA SER A 405 -9.65 -2.58 -0.31
C SER A 405 -10.56 -3.23 0.72
N THR A 406 -11.75 -2.68 0.89
CA THR A 406 -12.80 -3.20 1.76
C THR A 406 -14.16 -3.06 1.10
N THR A 407 -15.14 -3.79 1.62
CA THR A 407 -16.55 -3.58 1.30
C THR A 407 -17.18 -2.61 2.30
N PHE A 408 -18.15 -1.85 1.81
CA PHE A 408 -18.99 -0.93 2.56
C PHE A 408 -20.43 -1.36 2.40
N LEU A 409 -21.23 -1.14 3.44
CA LEU A 409 -22.67 -1.34 3.38
C LEU A 409 -23.33 -0.01 3.02
N CYS A 410 -23.87 0.05 1.82
CA CYS A 410 -24.93 0.97 1.46
C CYS A 410 -26.18 0.08 1.25
#